data_AF-A0A508B2D2-F1
#
_entry.id   AF-A0A508B2D2-F1
#
_cell.length_a   1.000
_cell.length_b   1.000
_cell.length_c   1.000
_cell.angle_alpha   90.00
_cell.angle_beta   90.00
_cell.angle_gamma   90.00
#
_symmetry.space_group_name_H-M   'P 1'
#
loop_
_entity.id
_entity.type
_entity.pdbx_description
1 polymer ?
#
loop_
_entity_poly.entity_id
_entity_poly.type
_entity_poly.pdbx_seq_one_letter_code
_entity_poly.pdbx_strand_id
1 'polypeptide(L)'
;MSGASGAAVQGANGGLGQRQGGFYRNADGSGGRQGSASIEGADGGAASSSGSMTRNTDGTYAGQRQTQATGKEGNSYSGSTSYDSSQGVQHTATCTDATGNVIDCRGN
;
A
#
# COMPACT_ATOMS: atom_id res chain seq x y z
N MET A 1 -17.62 11.84 -12.13
CA MET A 1 -18.10 10.83 -11.15
C MET A 1 -17.02 10.66 -10.10
N SER A 2 -17.36 10.61 -8.82
CA SER A 2 -16.41 10.30 -7.75
C SER A 2 -17.10 9.48 -6.65
N GLY A 3 -16.32 8.77 -5.86
CA GLY A 3 -16.81 8.00 -4.74
C GLY A 3 -15.71 7.70 -3.73
N ALA A 4 -16.09 7.41 -2.51
CA ALA A 4 -15.19 7.00 -1.45
C ALA A 4 -15.82 5.87 -0.63
N SER A 5 -14.98 5.03 -0.04
CA SER A 5 -15.39 3.97 0.87
C SER A 5 -14.34 3.79 1.95
N GLY A 6 -14.78 3.41 3.13
CA GLY A 6 -13.92 2.98 4.23
C GLY A 6 -14.53 1.79 4.94
N ALA A 7 -13.69 1.03 5.63
CA ALA A 7 -14.13 -0.03 6.52
C ALA A 7 -13.10 -0.18 7.64
N ALA A 8 -13.58 -0.53 8.82
CA ALA A 8 -12.77 -0.95 9.95
C ALA A 8 -13.34 -2.26 10.50
N VAL A 9 -12.46 -3.12 10.97
CA VAL A 9 -12.79 -4.41 11.57
C VAL A 9 -11.95 -4.63 12.82
N GLN A 10 -12.57 -5.21 13.84
CA GLN A 10 -11.88 -5.75 15.00
C GLN A 10 -12.01 -7.28 14.93
N GLY A 11 -10.87 -7.97 14.90
CA GLY A 11 -10.83 -9.42 14.90
C GLY A 11 -11.22 -9.98 16.26
N ALA A 12 -11.78 -11.20 16.28
CA ALA A 12 -12.20 -11.88 17.51
C ALA A 12 -11.08 -12.01 18.56
N ASN A 13 -9.82 -12.04 18.11
CA ASN A 13 -8.65 -12.15 18.98
C ASN A 13 -8.00 -10.80 19.31
N GLY A 14 -8.63 -9.65 18.99
CA GLY A 14 -8.17 -8.32 19.39
C GLY A 14 -7.39 -7.52 18.34
N GLY A 15 -7.06 -8.09 17.18
CA GLY A 15 -6.40 -7.38 16.09
C GLY A 15 -7.33 -6.36 15.43
N LEU A 16 -6.76 -5.29 14.87
CA LEU A 16 -7.49 -4.21 14.19
C LEU A 16 -7.10 -4.15 12.72
N GLY A 17 -8.06 -3.87 11.86
CA GLY A 17 -7.82 -3.65 10.45
C GLY A 17 -8.69 -2.50 9.95
N GLN A 18 -8.13 -1.65 9.11
CA GLN A 18 -8.87 -0.58 8.46
C GLN A 18 -8.43 -0.39 7.02
N ARG A 19 -9.35 0.08 6.20
CA ARG A 19 -9.09 0.53 4.84
C ARG A 19 -9.90 1.77 4.54
N GLN A 20 -9.36 2.63 3.71
CA GLN A 20 -10.08 3.73 3.10
C GLN A 20 -9.60 3.94 1.67
N GLY A 21 -10.46 4.46 0.82
CA GLY A 21 -10.04 4.89 -0.50
C GLY A 21 -11.15 5.61 -1.24
N GLY A 22 -10.71 6.33 -2.26
CA GLY A 22 -11.60 7.04 -3.17
C GLY A 22 -11.19 6.84 -4.62
N PHE A 23 -12.10 7.22 -5.49
CA PHE A 23 -11.89 7.24 -6.93
C PHE A 23 -12.62 8.41 -7.56
N TYR A 24 -12.17 8.77 -8.76
CA TYR A 24 -12.84 9.72 -9.61
C TYR A 24 -12.68 9.35 -11.09
N ARG A 25 -13.59 9.88 -11.90
CA ARG A 25 -13.57 9.85 -13.35
C ARG A 25 -14.05 11.19 -13.87
N ASN A 26 -13.25 11.76 -14.76
CA ASN A 26 -13.51 13.02 -15.44
C ASN A 26 -14.28 12.79 -16.74
N ALA A 27 -14.90 13.84 -17.27
CA ALA A 27 -15.67 13.78 -18.52
C ALA A 27 -14.78 13.49 -19.75
N ASP A 28 -13.51 13.90 -19.69
CA ASP A 28 -12.50 13.65 -20.72
C ASP A 28 -11.97 12.19 -20.74
N GLY A 29 -12.49 11.33 -19.85
CA GLY A 29 -12.10 9.92 -19.75
C GLY A 29 -10.88 9.65 -18.87
N SER A 30 -10.19 10.70 -18.38
CA SER A 30 -9.18 10.53 -17.32
C SER A 30 -9.84 10.15 -16.00
N GLY A 31 -9.05 9.58 -15.09
CA GLY A 31 -9.55 9.20 -13.79
C GLY A 31 -8.46 8.66 -12.89
N GLY A 32 -8.79 8.46 -11.63
CA GLY A 32 -7.84 7.94 -10.67
C GLY A 32 -8.50 7.28 -9.48
N ARG A 33 -7.67 6.57 -8.72
CA ARG A 33 -8.02 6.04 -7.42
C ARG A 33 -6.85 6.21 -6.46
N GLN A 34 -7.17 6.29 -5.19
CA GLN A 34 -6.20 6.35 -4.10
C GLN A 34 -6.78 5.67 -2.88
N GLY A 35 -5.94 5.10 -2.04
CA GLY A 35 -6.40 4.51 -0.80
C GLY A 35 -5.26 4.07 0.08
N SER A 36 -5.62 3.73 1.31
CA SER A 36 -4.73 3.12 2.27
C SER A 36 -5.43 2.01 3.04
N ALA A 37 -4.65 1.10 3.57
CA ALA A 37 -5.05 0.09 4.52
C ALA A 37 -4.01 -0.02 5.62
N SER A 38 -4.44 -0.37 6.83
CA SER A 38 -3.54 -0.72 7.92
C SER A 38 -4.11 -1.86 8.74
N ILE A 39 -3.23 -2.64 9.33
CA ILE A 39 -3.55 -3.71 10.25
C ILE A 39 -2.62 -3.63 11.46
N GLU A 40 -3.15 -3.99 12.61
CA GLU A 40 -2.43 -4.15 13.87
C GLU A 40 -2.79 -5.52 14.44
N GLY A 41 -1.78 -6.36 14.66
CA GLY A 41 -1.93 -7.69 15.24
C GLY A 41 -2.18 -7.62 16.74
N ALA A 42 -3.02 -8.52 17.24
CA ALA A 42 -3.30 -8.63 18.68
C ALA A 42 -2.04 -8.92 19.51
N ASP A 43 -1.16 -9.76 18.97
CA ASP A 43 0.10 -10.17 19.59
C ASP A 43 1.28 -9.27 19.16
N GLY A 44 0.96 -8.07 18.65
CA GLY A 44 1.92 -7.14 18.09
C GLY A 44 2.19 -7.36 16.60
N GLY A 45 2.99 -6.44 16.06
CA GLY A 45 3.20 -6.29 14.63
C GLY A 45 2.09 -5.50 13.96
N ALA A 46 2.45 -4.79 12.90
CA ALA A 46 1.54 -3.94 12.15
C ALA A 46 1.98 -3.90 10.70
N ALA A 47 1.03 -3.63 9.81
CA ALA A 47 1.36 -3.30 8.43
C ALA A 47 0.46 -2.19 7.94
N SER A 48 0.98 -1.36 7.07
CA SER A 48 0.23 -0.34 6.35
C SER A 48 0.61 -0.36 4.89
N SER A 49 -0.34 0.00 4.04
CA SER A 49 -0.08 0.23 2.64
C SER A 49 -0.93 1.37 2.14
N SER A 50 -0.34 2.23 1.35
CA SER A 50 -1.03 3.30 0.64
C SER A 50 -0.63 3.27 -0.83
N GLY A 51 -1.50 3.77 -1.68
CA GLY A 51 -1.19 3.83 -3.09
C GLY A 51 -2.21 4.59 -3.89
N SER A 52 -1.83 4.89 -5.12
CA SER A 52 -2.68 5.58 -6.09
C SER A 52 -2.43 5.05 -7.49
N MET A 53 -3.41 5.25 -8.36
CA MET A 53 -3.28 4.99 -9.78
C MET A 53 -4.15 5.95 -10.55
N THR A 54 -3.60 6.48 -11.63
CA THR A 54 -4.23 7.44 -12.52
C THR A 54 -4.19 6.88 -13.94
N ARG A 55 -5.26 7.13 -14.69
CA ARG A 55 -5.34 6.94 -16.13
C ARG A 55 -5.48 8.31 -16.76
N ASN A 56 -4.59 8.63 -17.68
CA ASN A 56 -4.61 9.87 -18.45
C ASN A 56 -5.55 9.77 -19.65
N THR A 57 -5.87 10.91 -20.27
CA THR A 57 -6.76 10.99 -21.43
C THR A 57 -6.19 10.27 -22.66
N ASP A 58 -4.86 10.23 -22.80
CA ASP A 58 -4.12 9.52 -23.85
C ASP A 58 -4.09 7.99 -23.67
N GLY A 59 -4.67 7.48 -22.58
CA GLY A 59 -4.70 6.06 -22.26
C GLY A 59 -3.49 5.54 -21.48
N THR A 60 -2.52 6.39 -21.14
CA THR A 60 -1.40 6.03 -20.27
C THR A 60 -1.85 5.90 -18.81
N TYR A 61 -1.13 5.07 -18.06
CA TYR A 61 -1.37 4.80 -16.65
C TYR A 61 -0.11 5.10 -15.86
N ALA A 62 -0.30 5.72 -14.69
CA ALA A 62 0.75 5.92 -13.71
C ALA A 62 0.21 5.54 -12.34
N GLY A 63 1.04 4.93 -11.50
CA GLY A 63 0.62 4.56 -10.16
C GLY A 63 1.77 4.24 -9.25
N GLN A 64 1.47 4.23 -7.96
CA GLN A 64 2.42 3.83 -6.94
C GLN A 64 1.70 3.04 -5.85
N ARG A 65 2.47 2.23 -5.13
CA ARG A 65 2.11 1.70 -3.83
C ARG A 65 3.33 1.76 -2.91
N GLN A 66 3.12 2.19 -1.68
CA GLN A 66 4.05 1.96 -0.58
C GLN A 66 3.46 0.95 0.41
N THR A 67 4.33 0.14 0.99
CA THR A 67 3.96 -0.84 2.01
C THR A 67 5.01 -0.83 3.10
N GLN A 68 4.56 -0.65 4.34
CA GLN A 68 5.38 -0.74 5.53
C GLN A 68 4.84 -1.89 6.37
N ALA A 69 5.70 -2.73 6.90
CA ALA A 69 5.30 -3.76 7.84
C ALA A 69 6.36 -3.92 8.92
N THR A 70 5.93 -4.17 10.14
CA THR A 70 6.78 -4.52 11.27
C THR A 70 6.21 -5.78 11.90
N GLY A 71 7.00 -6.83 11.99
CA GLY A 71 6.61 -8.06 12.67
C GLY A 71 6.63 -7.89 14.18
N LYS A 72 5.97 -8.80 14.91
CA LYS A 72 5.98 -8.84 16.39
C LYS A 72 7.40 -8.91 16.98
N GLU A 73 8.33 -9.46 16.23
CA GLU A 73 9.75 -9.63 16.61
C GLU A 73 10.60 -8.39 16.31
N GLY A 74 10.02 -7.31 15.79
CA GLY A 74 10.71 -6.05 15.50
C GLY A 74 11.31 -5.94 14.10
N ASN A 75 11.37 -7.02 13.33
CA ASN A 75 11.82 -6.98 11.94
C ASN A 75 10.87 -6.11 11.11
N SER A 76 11.41 -5.29 10.21
CA SER A 76 10.62 -4.38 9.37
C SER A 76 10.82 -4.62 7.89
N TYR A 77 9.82 -4.23 7.10
CA TYR A 77 9.81 -4.21 5.65
C TYR A 77 9.32 -2.83 5.20
N SER A 78 10.03 -2.22 4.26
CA SER A 78 9.62 -1.01 3.56
C SER A 78 9.76 -1.23 2.07
N GLY A 79 8.63 -1.33 1.37
CA GLY A 79 8.57 -1.55 -0.06
C GLY A 79 7.88 -0.42 -0.79
N SER A 80 8.38 -0.09 -1.98
CA SER A 80 7.71 0.80 -2.92
C SER A 80 7.61 0.11 -4.28
N THR A 81 6.43 0.16 -4.88
CA THR A 81 6.20 -0.24 -6.26
C THR A 81 5.69 0.97 -7.02
N SER A 82 6.29 1.31 -8.14
CA SER A 82 5.75 2.29 -9.08
C SER A 82 5.45 1.63 -10.42
N TYR A 83 4.51 2.21 -11.14
CA TYR A 83 4.18 1.85 -12.51
C TYR A 83 4.02 3.11 -13.33
N ASP A 84 4.61 3.11 -14.52
CA ASP A 84 4.33 4.10 -15.57
C ASP A 84 4.29 3.39 -16.93
N SER A 85 3.41 3.83 -17.83
CA SER A 85 3.28 3.21 -19.16
C SER A 85 4.56 3.20 -20.00
N SER A 86 5.52 4.09 -19.72
CA SER A 86 6.82 4.13 -20.41
C SER A 86 7.88 3.20 -19.79
N GLN A 87 7.80 2.92 -18.49
CA GLN A 87 8.85 2.21 -17.74
C GLN A 87 8.42 0.82 -17.24
N GLY A 88 7.12 0.52 -17.25
CA GLY A 88 6.60 -0.71 -16.67
C GLY A 88 6.59 -0.65 -15.13
N VAL A 89 6.73 -1.81 -14.49
CA VAL A 89 6.69 -1.95 -13.02
C VAL A 89 8.10 -1.86 -12.45
N GLN A 90 8.32 -0.91 -11.54
CA GLN A 90 9.54 -0.80 -10.76
C GLN A 90 9.23 -1.12 -9.30
N HIS A 91 10.08 -1.94 -8.65
CA HIS A 91 9.91 -2.30 -7.25
C HIS A 91 11.23 -2.17 -6.49
N THR A 92 11.16 -1.55 -5.32
CA THR A 92 12.24 -1.51 -4.34
C THR A 92 11.72 -1.97 -3.00
N ALA A 93 12.56 -2.69 -2.25
CA ALA A 93 12.25 -3.13 -0.91
C ALA A 93 13.51 -3.14 -0.05
N THR A 94 13.35 -2.73 1.21
CA THR A 94 14.37 -2.80 2.25
C THR A 94 13.78 -3.50 3.45
N CYS A 95 14.52 -4.46 4.00
CA CYS A 95 14.17 -5.14 5.24
C CYS A 95 15.20 -4.83 6.31
N THR A 96 14.75 -4.68 7.54
CA THR A 96 15.64 -4.50 8.69
C THR A 96 15.32 -5.50 9.79
N ASP A 97 16.33 -5.88 10.55
CA ASP A 97 16.11 -6.57 11.82
C ASP A 97 15.59 -5.60 12.90
N ALA A 98 15.28 -6.13 14.09
CA ALA A 98 14.82 -5.36 15.24
C ALA A 98 15.82 -4.33 15.77
N THR A 99 17.10 -4.47 15.41
CA THR A 99 18.17 -3.54 15.80
C THR A 99 18.46 -2.48 14.73
N GLY A 100 17.78 -2.55 13.57
CA GLY A 100 17.90 -1.61 12.47
C GLY A 100 18.94 -1.99 11.41
N ASN A 101 19.57 -3.17 11.49
CA ASN A 101 20.50 -3.60 10.43
C ASN A 101 19.70 -4.02 9.19
N VAL A 102 20.19 -3.63 8.02
CA VAL A 102 19.61 -4.09 6.75
C VAL A 102 19.87 -5.58 6.60
N ILE A 103 18.81 -6.33 6.32
CA ILE A 103 18.82 -7.77 6.08
C ILE A 103 18.13 -8.09 4.76
N ASP A 104 18.35 -9.29 4.24
CA ASP A 104 17.63 -9.76 3.07
C ASP A 104 16.12 -9.84 3.35
N CYS A 105 15.35 -9.28 2.42
CA CYS A 105 13.90 -9.48 2.43
C CYS A 105 13.57 -10.93 2.11
N ARG A 106 13.00 -11.64 3.09
CA ARG A 106 12.53 -13.01 2.89
C ARG A 106 11.22 -12.99 2.10
N GLY A 107 11.20 -13.70 0.96
CA GLY A 107 10.00 -13.87 0.12
C GLY A 107 10.11 -13.38 -1.33
N ASN A 108 11.32 -13.21 -1.88
CA ASN A 108 11.50 -13.18 -3.35
C ASN A 108 11.21 -14.54 -3.96
#